data_AF-A0A1T4TJ01-F1
#
_entry.id   AF-A0A1T4TJ01-F1
#
_cell.length_a   1.000
_cell.length_b   1.000
_cell.length_c   1.000
_cell.angle_alpha   90.00
_cell.angle_beta   90.00
_cell.angle_gamma   90.00
#
_symmetry.space_group_name_H-M   'P 1'
#
loop_
_entity.id
_entity.type
_entity.pdbx_description
1 polymer ?
#
loop_
_entity_poly.entity_id
_entity_poly.type
_entity_poly.pdbx_seq_one_letter_code
_entity_poly.pdbx_strand_id
1 'polypeptide(L)'
;MLRYFSGLFLCAALSSARAEAQSAISAVRDSLKVTGGEMVIRNKSRQVQGFLFNQSNGATTFRKAGKAIQFTVGYAGFPAAGDSTYAHPDFQQKNIKVWRNGLLQHPLIVDTVAGSITFRPALVSQETVYIEALSTIVHVNAH
;
A
#
# COMPACT_ATOMS: atom_id res chain seq x y z
N MET A 1 -29.06 16.57 -82.16
CA MET A 1 -28.54 17.71 -81.37
C MET A 1 -28.70 17.36 -79.89
N LEU A 2 -27.61 17.05 -79.19
CA LEU A 2 -26.88 17.91 -78.22
C LEU A 2 -27.55 17.91 -76.82
N ARG A 3 -27.15 17.02 -75.89
CA ARG A 3 -26.19 17.18 -74.76
C ARG A 3 -26.59 18.27 -73.74
N TYR A 4 -26.68 17.93 -72.44
CA TYR A 4 -26.00 18.54 -71.26
C TYR A 4 -26.51 17.87 -69.94
N PHE A 5 -25.65 17.15 -69.21
CA PHE A 5 -25.04 17.50 -67.90
C PHE A 5 -26.07 17.66 -66.76
N SER A 6 -26.07 16.85 -65.69
CA SER A 6 -25.16 16.97 -64.53
C SER A 6 -25.45 15.77 -63.60
N GLY A 7 -24.50 14.88 -63.28
CA GLY A 7 -23.41 15.19 -62.35
C GLY A 7 -23.83 15.09 -60.88
N LEU A 8 -24.67 14.12 -60.48
CA LEU A 8 -25.08 13.96 -59.08
C LEU A 8 -24.14 12.99 -58.35
N PHE A 9 -23.34 13.57 -57.47
CA PHE A 9 -22.86 13.00 -56.21
C PHE A 9 -21.86 11.83 -56.25
N LEU A 10 -20.66 12.21 -56.68
CA LEU A 10 -19.38 11.73 -56.14
C LEU A 10 -19.30 12.01 -54.62
N CYS A 11 -19.86 11.15 -53.76
CA CYS A 11 -19.64 11.21 -52.29
C CYS A 11 -19.85 9.86 -51.57
N ALA A 12 -19.65 8.72 -52.24
CA ALA A 12 -19.66 7.40 -51.60
C ALA A 12 -18.27 6.94 -51.10
N ALA A 13 -17.32 7.86 -50.89
CA ALA A 13 -15.90 7.54 -50.71
C ALA A 13 -15.32 7.82 -49.31
N LEU A 14 -16.09 8.26 -48.29
CA LEU A 14 -15.50 8.66 -47.00
C LEU A 14 -16.33 8.30 -45.77
N SER A 15 -16.73 7.04 -45.65
CA SER A 15 -17.28 6.55 -44.37
C SER A 15 -16.83 5.13 -44.05
N SER A 16 -15.52 4.87 -44.21
CA SER A 16 -14.86 3.83 -43.43
C SER A 16 -14.74 4.36 -42.01
N ALA A 17 -15.80 4.10 -41.24
CA ALA A 17 -15.92 4.41 -39.84
C ALA A 17 -14.62 4.05 -39.10
N ARG A 18 -14.07 5.02 -38.38
CA ARG A 18 -13.08 4.74 -37.34
C ARG A 18 -13.79 3.90 -36.29
N ALA A 19 -13.51 2.60 -36.29
CA ALA A 19 -13.77 1.76 -35.12
C ALA A 19 -12.85 2.27 -34.02
N GLU A 20 -13.37 3.17 -33.18
CA GLU A 20 -12.71 3.48 -31.92
C GLU A 20 -12.60 2.17 -31.14
N ALA A 21 -11.36 1.76 -30.88
CA ALA A 21 -11.05 0.58 -30.08
C ALA A 21 -11.48 0.84 -28.64
N GLN A 22 -12.79 0.72 -28.39
CA GLN A 22 -13.37 0.82 -27.07
C GLN A 22 -12.90 -0.40 -26.28
N SER A 23 -12.06 -0.18 -25.27
CA SER A 23 -11.59 -1.27 -24.40
C SER A 23 -12.80 -1.97 -23.78
N ALA A 24 -12.94 -3.27 -24.04
CA ALA A 24 -14.04 -4.05 -23.48
C ALA A 24 -13.76 -4.32 -22.00
N ILE A 25 -14.58 -3.76 -21.13
CA ILE A 25 -14.62 -4.13 -19.71
C ILE A 25 -15.69 -5.21 -19.58
N SER A 26 -15.26 -6.44 -19.28
CA SER A 26 -16.18 -7.53 -18.95
C SER A 26 -16.11 -7.81 -17.46
N ALA A 27 -17.26 -7.71 -16.81
CA ALA A 27 -17.45 -8.18 -15.45
C ALA A 27 -17.86 -9.65 -15.52
N VAL A 28 -16.92 -10.55 -15.20
CA VAL A 28 -17.25 -11.94 -14.87
C VAL A 28 -17.70 -11.97 -13.41
N ARG A 29 -18.42 -13.02 -13.01
CA ARG A 29 -19.14 -13.16 -11.73
C ARG A 29 -18.43 -12.56 -10.50
N ASP A 30 -17.08 -12.58 -10.45
CA ASP A 30 -16.27 -11.92 -9.41
C ASP A 30 -14.94 -11.33 -9.92
N SER A 31 -14.85 -10.90 -11.19
CA SER A 31 -13.57 -10.46 -11.77
C SER A 31 -13.73 -9.38 -12.84
N LEU A 32 -12.87 -8.36 -12.76
CA LEU A 32 -12.70 -7.34 -13.79
C LEU A 32 -11.49 -7.69 -14.65
N LYS A 33 -11.72 -8.05 -15.91
CA LYS A 33 -10.67 -8.25 -16.90
C LYS A 33 -10.60 -7.03 -17.81
N VAL A 34 -9.49 -6.31 -17.77
CA VAL A 34 -9.21 -5.21 -18.71
C VAL A 34 -8.35 -5.76 -19.85
N THR A 35 -8.87 -5.74 -21.08
CA THR A 35 -8.15 -6.20 -22.28
C THR A 35 -8.00 -5.04 -23.25
N GLY A 36 -6.78 -4.77 -23.72
CA GLY A 36 -6.51 -3.68 -24.66
C GLY A 36 -6.75 -2.28 -24.06
N GLY A 37 -6.57 -2.12 -22.75
CA GLY A 37 -6.71 -0.85 -22.04
C GLY A 37 -5.84 -0.82 -20.77
N GLU A 38 -5.70 0.36 -20.17
CA GLU A 38 -4.96 0.58 -18.92
C GLU A 38 -5.92 0.58 -17.71
N MET A 39 -5.61 -0.18 -16.67
CA MET A 39 -6.33 -0.08 -15.39
C MET A 39 -5.63 0.95 -14.49
N VAL A 40 -6.26 2.11 -14.31
CA VAL A 40 -5.71 3.20 -13.49
C VAL A 40 -6.45 3.29 -12.15
N ILE A 41 -5.79 2.90 -11.05
CA ILE A 41 -6.32 3.07 -9.70
C ILE A 41 -5.76 4.38 -9.12
N ARG A 42 -6.63 5.38 -8.96
CA ARG A 42 -6.24 6.70 -8.42
C ARG A 42 -6.62 6.82 -6.95
N ASN A 43 -5.62 6.80 -6.07
CA ASN A 43 -5.82 7.14 -4.67
C ASN A 43 -6.07 8.65 -4.53
N LYS A 44 -7.29 9.03 -4.12
CA LYS A 44 -7.68 10.43 -3.92
C LYS A 44 -6.94 11.08 -2.74
N SER A 45 -6.39 10.28 -1.82
CA SER A 45 -5.51 10.74 -0.74
C SER A 45 -4.06 10.72 -1.24
N ARG A 46 -3.44 11.89 -1.39
CA ARG A 46 -2.13 12.02 -2.03
C ARG A 46 -0.93 11.57 -1.18
N GLN A 47 -1.09 11.09 0.05
CA GLN A 47 0.06 10.91 0.95
C GLN A 47 -0.14 9.78 1.98
N VAL A 48 -0.57 8.60 1.55
CA VAL A 48 -0.54 7.43 2.44
C VAL A 48 0.33 6.34 1.81
N GLN A 49 1.48 6.06 2.43
CA GLN A 49 2.34 4.94 2.02
C GLN A 49 1.63 3.61 2.32
N GLY A 50 1.52 2.76 1.30
CA GLY A 50 0.80 1.51 1.40
C GLY A 50 0.69 0.79 0.05
N PHE A 51 -0.07 -0.29 0.03
CA PHE A 51 -0.28 -1.12 -1.15
C PHE A 51 -1.71 -1.64 -1.20
N LEU A 52 -2.18 -2.01 -2.39
CA LEU A 52 -3.43 -2.72 -2.57
C LEU A 52 -3.20 -4.20 -2.32
N PHE A 53 -3.97 -4.77 -1.39
CA PHE A 53 -3.92 -6.18 -1.04
C PHE A 53 -5.19 -6.88 -1.49
N ASN A 54 -5.05 -7.97 -2.24
CA ASN A 54 -6.17 -8.82 -2.64
C ASN A 54 -6.56 -9.74 -1.47
N GLN A 55 -7.84 -9.71 -1.07
CA GLN A 55 -8.39 -10.48 0.03
C GLN A 55 -8.85 -11.89 -0.38
N SER A 56 -8.23 -12.48 -1.41
CA SER A 56 -8.52 -13.82 -1.96
C SER A 56 -9.90 -14.05 -2.60
N ASN A 57 -10.83 -13.09 -2.54
CA ASN A 57 -12.15 -13.14 -3.20
C ASN A 57 -12.30 -12.09 -4.32
N GLY A 58 -11.20 -11.57 -4.86
CA GLY A 58 -11.22 -10.50 -5.86
C GLY A 58 -11.46 -9.10 -5.27
N ALA A 59 -11.83 -8.98 -3.99
CA ALA A 59 -11.86 -7.70 -3.30
C ALA A 59 -10.43 -7.21 -3.01
N THR A 60 -10.19 -5.91 -3.20
CA THR A 60 -8.93 -5.27 -2.85
C THR A 60 -9.16 -4.28 -1.72
N THR A 61 -8.27 -4.28 -0.74
CA THR A 61 -8.23 -3.25 0.31
C THR A 61 -6.90 -2.52 0.26
N PHE A 62 -6.93 -1.22 0.53
CA PHE A 62 -5.70 -0.47 0.77
C PHE A 62 -5.15 -0.84 2.15
N ARG A 63 -3.86 -1.19 2.23
CA ARG A 63 -3.16 -1.47 3.50
C ARG A 63 -1.99 -0.52 3.67
N LYS A 64 -1.89 0.10 4.85
CA LYS A 64 -0.75 0.96 5.21
C LYS A 64 0.54 0.14 5.26
N ALA A 65 1.61 0.71 4.73
CA ALA A 65 2.96 0.17 4.92
C ALA A 65 3.30 0.13 6.42
N GLY A 66 4.24 -0.74 6.79
CA GLY A 66 4.81 -0.72 8.14
C GLY A 66 5.59 0.57 8.42
N LYS A 67 6.06 0.73 9.66
CA LYS A 67 6.92 1.83 10.06
C LYS A 67 8.26 1.28 10.53
N ALA A 68 9.36 1.94 10.14
CA ALA A 68 10.68 1.72 10.72
C ALA A 68 11.11 2.97 11.50
N ILE A 69 11.71 2.78 12.67
CA ILE A 69 12.28 3.84 13.50
C ILE A 69 13.68 3.40 13.92
N GLN A 70 14.67 4.27 13.71
CA GLN A 70 16.03 4.08 14.22
C GLN A 70 16.40 5.28 15.09
N PHE A 71 16.99 5.01 16.26
CA PHE A 71 17.51 6.06 17.12
C PHE A 71 18.72 5.59 17.94
N THR A 72 19.45 6.56 18.47
CA THR A 72 20.48 6.34 19.49
C THR A 72 19.92 6.77 20.83
N VAL A 73 20.05 5.92 21.85
CA VAL A 73 19.53 6.21 23.21
C VAL A 73 20.16 7.48 23.79
N GLY A 74 19.32 8.33 24.37
CA GLY A 74 19.71 9.64 24.93
C GLY A 74 19.59 10.83 23.99
N TYR A 75 19.21 10.61 22.72
CA TYR A 75 18.88 11.72 21.81
C TYR A 75 17.50 12.31 22.10
N ALA A 76 17.34 13.60 21.83
CA ALA A 76 16.07 14.31 22.05
C ALA A 76 14.91 13.63 21.30
N GLY A 77 13.78 13.43 22.00
CA GLY A 77 12.60 12.76 21.46
C GLY A 77 12.63 11.23 21.55
N PHE A 78 13.73 10.64 22.05
CA PHE A 78 13.87 9.20 22.25
C PHE A 78 14.19 8.88 23.72
N PRO A 79 13.99 7.62 24.15
CA PRO A 79 14.30 7.20 25.51
C PRO A 79 15.75 7.45 25.90
N ALA A 80 15.96 7.74 27.18
CA ALA A 80 17.28 7.91 27.80
C ALA A 80 17.81 6.58 28.36
N ALA A 81 19.09 6.60 28.74
CA ALA A 81 19.69 5.46 29.44
C ALA A 81 18.96 5.23 30.78
N GLY A 82 18.64 3.97 31.08
CA GLY A 82 17.85 3.58 32.25
C GLY A 82 16.35 3.43 31.96
N ASP A 83 15.84 4.02 30.88
CA ASP A 83 14.46 3.81 30.48
C ASP A 83 14.23 2.37 30.04
N SER A 84 13.11 1.80 30.45
CA SER A 84 12.72 0.43 30.11
C SER A 84 11.52 0.36 29.17
N THR A 85 10.96 1.50 28.77
CA THR A 85 9.76 1.54 27.94
C THR A 85 9.88 2.59 26.86
N TYR A 86 9.40 2.26 25.66
CA TYR A 86 9.23 3.21 24.56
C TYR A 86 7.86 3.02 23.94
N ALA A 87 7.06 4.10 23.92
CA ALA A 87 5.73 4.11 23.33
C ALA A 87 5.75 4.95 22.06
N HIS A 88 5.07 4.47 21.02
CA HIS A 88 4.88 5.20 19.77
C HIS A 88 3.55 4.80 19.12
N PRO A 89 2.73 5.75 18.64
CA PRO A 89 1.42 5.44 18.06
C PRO A 89 1.49 4.46 16.88
N ASP A 90 2.55 4.54 16.07
CA ASP A 90 2.75 3.60 14.94
C ASP A 90 2.98 2.13 15.36
N PHE A 91 3.17 1.84 16.64
CA PHE A 91 3.32 0.47 17.15
C PHE A 91 1.99 -0.22 17.45
N GLN A 92 0.89 0.54 17.52
CA GLN A 92 -0.44 0.01 17.84
C GLN A 92 -0.90 -0.99 16.77
N GLN A 93 -1.36 -2.16 17.21
CA GLN A 93 -1.85 -3.25 16.35
C GLN A 93 -0.84 -3.72 15.29
N LYS A 94 0.46 -3.58 15.56
CA LYS A 94 1.54 -4.02 14.67
C LYS A 94 2.29 -5.22 15.25
N ASN A 95 2.89 -5.99 14.35
CA ASN A 95 3.91 -6.96 14.70
C ASN A 95 5.25 -6.24 14.82
N ILE A 96 5.83 -6.22 16.01
CA ILE A 96 7.04 -5.44 16.29
C ILE A 96 8.28 -6.34 16.26
N LYS A 97 9.33 -5.88 15.59
CA LYS A 97 10.70 -6.40 15.70
C LYS A 97 11.62 -5.29 16.18
N VAL A 98 12.58 -5.65 17.04
CA VAL A 98 13.51 -4.70 17.63
C VAL A 98 14.92 -5.26 17.53
N TRP A 99 15.85 -4.44 17.09
CA TRP A 99 17.28 -4.71 17.14
C TRP A 99 17.96 -3.68 18.04
N ARG A 100 18.85 -4.14 18.90
CA ARG A 100 19.74 -3.29 19.72
C ARG A 100 21.16 -3.57 19.29
N ASN A 101 21.89 -2.53 18.86
CA ASN A 101 23.24 -2.62 18.30
C ASN A 101 23.36 -3.71 17.21
N GLY A 102 22.34 -3.81 16.34
CA GLY A 102 22.29 -4.80 15.26
C GLY A 102 21.83 -6.20 15.67
N LEU A 103 21.60 -6.47 16.96
CA LEU A 103 21.15 -7.77 17.45
C LEU A 103 19.63 -7.80 17.67
N LEU A 104 18.95 -8.74 17.01
CA LEU A 104 17.52 -8.96 17.17
C LEU A 104 17.19 -9.32 18.62
N GLN A 105 16.23 -8.61 19.21
CA GLN A 105 15.76 -8.84 20.56
C GLN A 105 14.60 -9.84 20.55
N HIS A 106 14.78 -10.97 21.22
CA HIS A 106 13.74 -11.97 21.39
C HIS A 106 13.95 -12.75 22.70
N PRO A 107 12.89 -12.97 23.52
CA PRO A 107 11.52 -12.49 23.35
C PRO A 107 11.39 -10.98 23.62
N LEU A 108 10.39 -10.35 23.01
CA LEU A 108 10.07 -8.93 23.20
C LEU A 108 8.74 -8.80 23.94
N ILE A 109 8.67 -7.89 24.91
CA ILE A 109 7.43 -7.57 25.61
C ILE A 109 6.81 -6.35 24.93
N VAL A 110 5.63 -6.53 24.32
CA VAL A 110 4.93 -5.50 23.55
C VAL A 110 3.49 -5.39 24.03
N ASP A 111 3.07 -4.19 24.40
CA ASP A 111 1.66 -3.85 24.53
C ASP A 111 1.18 -3.30 23.19
N THR A 112 0.44 -4.11 22.45
CA THR A 112 -0.06 -3.77 21.11
C THR A 112 -1.26 -2.83 21.13
N VAL A 113 -1.91 -2.63 22.28
CA VAL A 113 -3.03 -1.71 22.45
C VAL A 113 -2.50 -0.32 22.74
N ALA A 114 -1.59 -0.20 23.71
CA ALA A 114 -0.93 1.07 24.01
C ALA A 114 0.08 1.48 22.92
N GLY A 115 0.65 0.51 22.21
CA GLY A 115 1.73 0.74 21.24
C GLY A 115 3.06 0.97 21.95
N SER A 116 3.38 0.15 22.95
CA SER A 116 4.60 0.28 23.74
C SER A 116 5.44 -0.99 23.76
N ILE A 117 6.75 -0.79 23.84
CA ILE A 117 7.76 -1.84 23.91
C ILE A 117 8.44 -1.74 25.26
N THR A 118 8.58 -2.86 25.96
CA THR A 118 9.37 -2.94 27.20
C THR A 118 10.71 -3.62 26.94
N PHE A 119 11.80 -2.92 27.24
CA PHE A 119 13.17 -3.40 27.11
C PHE A 119 13.65 -4.06 28.40
N ARG A 120 14.18 -5.28 28.27
CA ARG A 120 14.85 -6.01 29.36
C ARG A 120 16.14 -6.64 28.81
N PRO A 121 17.33 -6.23 29.29
CA PRO A 121 17.58 -5.17 30.26
C PRO A 121 17.16 -3.78 29.76
N ALA A 122 17.07 -2.81 30.66
CA ALA A 122 16.77 -1.41 30.33
C ALA A 122 17.75 -0.84 29.30
N LEU A 123 17.39 0.28 28.71
CA LEU A 123 18.19 0.92 27.67
C LEU A 123 19.50 1.46 28.25
N VAL A 124 20.57 1.38 27.47
CA VAL A 124 21.93 1.80 27.87
C VAL A 124 22.37 2.95 26.98
N SER A 125 23.14 3.88 27.53
CA SER A 125 23.65 5.05 26.79
C SER A 125 24.35 4.63 25.49
N GLN A 126 24.13 5.41 24.43
CA GLN A 126 24.75 5.25 23.10
C GLN A 126 24.41 3.96 22.34
N GLU A 127 23.48 3.13 22.82
CA GLU A 127 23.03 2.02 21.99
C GLU A 127 22.17 2.51 20.82
N THR A 128 22.33 1.85 19.68
CA THR A 128 21.48 2.05 18.50
C THR A 128 20.31 1.09 18.56
N VAL A 129 19.09 1.62 18.55
CA VAL A 129 17.85 0.83 18.52
C VAL A 129 17.20 1.01 17.15
N TYR A 130 16.91 -0.12 16.49
CA TYR A 130 16.15 -0.17 15.26
C TYR A 130 14.87 -0.96 15.49
N ILE A 131 13.73 -0.41 15.10
CA ILE A 131 12.40 -0.96 15.37
C ILE A 131 11.63 -1.02 14.06
N GLU A 132 11.08 -2.19 13.76
CA GLU A 132 10.14 -2.38 12.66
C GLU A 132 8.75 -2.71 13.21
N ALA A 133 7.77 -1.91 12.82
CA ALA A 133 6.37 -2.12 13.10
C ALA A 133 5.67 -2.59 11.82
N LEU A 134 5.53 -3.91 11.69
CA LEU A 134 5.01 -4.57 10.50
C LEU A 134 3.48 -4.62 10.56
N SER A 135 2.82 -4.31 9.44
CA SER A 135 1.38 -4.44 9.31
C SER A 135 0.95 -5.91 9.40
N THR A 136 0.16 -6.24 10.42
CA THR A 136 -0.36 -7.60 10.65
C THR A 136 -1.23 -8.06 9.48
N ILE A 137 -0.81 -9.08 8.74
CA ILE A 137 -1.68 -9.73 7.74
C ILE A 137 -2.72 -10.54 8.51
N VAL A 138 -3.91 -9.98 8.68
CA VAL A 138 -5.05 -10.76 9.15
C VAL A 138 -5.52 -11.61 7.98
N HIS A 139 -5.29 -12.93 8.06
CA HIS A 139 -6.01 -13.87 7.21
C HIS A 139 -7.47 -13.81 7.61
N VAL A 140 -8.30 -13.20 6.77
CA VAL A 140 -9.75 -13.31 6.92
C VAL A 140 -10.09 -14.70 6.40
N ASN A 141 -10.40 -15.63 7.30
CA ASN A 141 -10.98 -16.90 6.90
C ASN A 141 -12.35 -16.58 6.29
N ALA A 142 -12.51 -16.82 4.99
CA ALA A 142 -13.81 -16.76 4.35
C ALA A 142 -14.67 -17.88 4.96
N HIS A 143 -15.75 -17.49 5.63
CA HIS A 143 -16.84 -18.38 6.02
C HIS A 143 -17.83 -18.50 4.86
#